data_AF-A0A8H7T872-F1
#
_entry.id   AF-A0A8H7T872-F1
#
_cell.length_a   1.000
_cell.length_b   1.000
_cell.length_c   1.000
_cell.angle_alpha   90.00
_cell.angle_beta   90.00
_cell.angle_gamma   90.00
#
_symmetry.space_group_name_H-M   'P 1'
#
loop_
_entity.id
_entity.type
_entity.pdbx_description
1 polymer ?
#
loop_
_entity_poly.entity_id
_entity_poly.type
_entity_poly.pdbx_seq_one_letter_code
_entity_poly.pdbx_strand_id
1 'polypeptide(L)'
;MKFSTVQLVTLAFALGVSAAPSLPRRDCDLDLPSNTTDSSFLDTGAVKAKASTTKKSSAKATKAAKASTTKKSSAKTTKASSGGSKASATGDSSPASTDASSGGSATGDASTPTTTSGTSTGNGTSSSGGSLPDSSGTSVLSAAQTIAAGESFDGGMVTFDRGVSCTGQAEGGDSDAVFQIENGGSISNVIIGKNQIEGIHCQGNCKLTNVWWEAVCEDAFTIKNQDAGETTTITGGGAFGAEDKVLQHNGAGTLSVTGFTVGTFGKLYRACGNCATSAERHVIMDDITASDGDILAGVNGNFGDTATITNSKLTNVKSVCTNFEGVAKGNEPTEVSEGADGTTCIFGSDVVSS
;
A
#
# COMPACT_ATOMS: atom_id res chain seq x y z
N MET A 1 62.72 -31.71 40.90
CA MET A 1 62.89 -30.54 41.80
C MET A 1 62.04 -29.44 41.16
N LYS A 2 60.88 -29.05 41.71
CA LYS A 2 60.59 -28.21 42.91
C LYS A 2 60.81 -26.70 42.67
N PHE A 3 59.74 -25.93 42.90
CA PHE A 3 59.60 -24.45 42.89
C PHE A 3 59.63 -23.75 41.50
N SER A 4 58.97 -22.59 41.30
CA SER A 4 58.17 -21.77 42.23
C SER A 4 56.93 -21.10 41.59
N THR A 5 56.03 -20.58 42.43
CA THR A 5 54.79 -19.87 42.08
C THR A 5 54.91 -18.36 42.33
N VAL A 6 54.47 -17.53 41.37
CA VAL A 6 54.06 -16.11 41.53
C VAL A 6 52.99 -15.88 40.43
N GLN A 7 51.68 -15.71 40.68
CA GLN A 7 50.91 -14.78 41.52
C GLN A 7 50.95 -13.32 41.03
N LEU A 8 49.95 -12.90 40.24
CA LEU A 8 49.58 -11.49 40.13
C LEU A 8 48.07 -11.26 39.89
N VAL A 9 47.42 -10.71 40.92
CA VAL A 9 46.31 -9.75 40.92
C VAL A 9 45.11 -9.96 39.97
N THR A 10 43.98 -10.34 40.56
CA THR A 10 42.62 -10.14 40.03
C THR A 10 42.26 -8.65 40.04
N LEU A 11 41.67 -8.12 38.96
CA LEU A 11 41.08 -6.76 38.93
C LEU A 11 39.57 -6.83 38.69
N ALA A 12 38.79 -6.72 39.75
CA ALA A 12 37.33 -6.71 39.67
C ALA A 12 36.82 -5.26 39.56
N PHE A 13 36.35 -4.87 38.37
CA PHE A 13 35.62 -3.60 38.20
C PHE A 13 34.16 -3.77 38.63
N ALA A 14 33.82 -3.19 39.78
CA ALA A 14 32.43 -2.99 40.16
C ALA A 14 31.90 -1.71 39.50
N LEU A 15 30.89 -1.84 38.64
CA LEU A 15 30.06 -0.73 38.19
C LEU A 15 28.70 -0.84 38.88
N GLY A 16 28.29 0.24 39.55
CA GLY A 16 27.13 0.23 40.45
C GLY A 16 25.80 0.29 39.73
N VAL A 17 24.82 -0.46 40.23
CA VAL A 17 23.40 -0.27 39.87
C VAL A 17 22.94 1.06 40.47
N SER A 18 22.75 2.07 39.63
CA SER A 18 22.14 3.34 40.03
C SER A 18 20.63 3.17 40.14
N ALA A 19 20.11 3.14 41.37
CA ALA A 19 18.67 3.13 41.60
C ALA A 19 18.04 4.45 41.16
N ALA A 20 17.05 4.39 40.25
CA ALA A 20 16.28 5.57 39.86
C ALA A 20 15.31 5.98 40.99
N PRO A 21 15.15 7.28 41.29
CA PRO A 21 14.20 7.74 42.29
C PRO A 21 12.76 7.54 41.80
N SER A 22 11.94 6.86 42.61
CA SER A 22 10.52 6.67 42.34
C SER A 22 9.77 8.01 42.44
N LEU A 23 9.19 8.48 41.33
CA LEU A 23 8.27 9.61 41.35
C LEU A 23 7.00 9.25 42.14
N PRO A 24 6.47 10.17 42.97
CA PRO A 24 5.25 9.92 43.72
C PRO A 24 4.04 9.84 42.77
N ARG A 25 3.17 8.86 43.00
CA ARG A 25 1.82 8.87 42.42
C ARG A 25 1.10 10.14 42.90
N ARG A 26 0.36 10.80 42.01
CA ARG A 26 -0.65 11.78 42.42
C ARG A 26 -1.96 11.04 42.56
N ASP A 27 -2.47 10.96 43.78
CA ASP A 27 -3.83 10.50 44.04
C ASP A 27 -4.81 11.53 43.45
N CYS A 28 -5.76 11.05 42.65
CA CYS A 28 -6.82 11.84 42.05
C CYS A 28 -8.17 11.31 42.55
N ASP A 29 -8.43 11.52 43.83
CA ASP A 29 -9.71 11.19 44.44
C ASP A 29 -10.09 12.25 45.50
N LEU A 30 -11.06 13.10 45.15
CA LEU A 30 -11.83 13.93 46.08
C LEU A 30 -13.21 14.22 45.46
N ASP A 31 -14.23 14.02 46.27
CA ASP A 31 -15.65 14.10 45.96
C ASP A 31 -16.15 15.40 45.28
N LEU A 32 -16.99 15.21 44.27
CA LEU A 32 -18.43 15.59 44.22
C LEU A 32 -18.87 16.88 44.98
N PRO A 33 -19.75 17.70 44.36
CA PRO A 33 -21.16 17.28 44.28
C PRO A 33 -21.91 17.57 42.98
N SER A 34 -23.06 16.92 42.85
CA SER A 34 -24.05 17.11 41.79
C SER A 34 -25.11 18.16 42.17
N ASN A 35 -25.62 18.89 41.18
CA ASN A 35 -26.96 19.50 41.21
C ASN A 35 -27.40 19.72 39.75
N THR A 36 -28.35 18.94 39.23
CA THR A 36 -29.81 19.18 39.19
C THR A 36 -30.26 20.51 38.54
N THR A 37 -31.28 20.35 37.69
CA THR A 37 -32.28 21.29 37.16
C THR A 37 -32.38 22.69 37.81
N ASP A 38 -32.50 23.74 36.98
CA ASP A 38 -33.84 24.18 36.54
C ASP A 38 -33.80 24.98 35.22
N SER A 39 -34.95 25.54 34.86
CA SER A 39 -35.38 26.05 33.57
C SER A 39 -35.38 27.57 33.55
N SER A 40 -35.56 28.13 32.35
CA SER A 40 -35.92 29.54 32.08
C SER A 40 -34.93 30.63 32.56
N PHE A 41 -34.47 31.43 31.61
CA PHE A 41 -34.89 32.84 31.57
C PHE A 41 -34.87 33.34 30.13
N LEU A 42 -35.95 34.03 29.74
CA LEU A 42 -36.01 34.87 28.55
C LEU A 42 -35.58 36.29 28.98
N ASP A 43 -34.88 37.06 28.14
CA ASP A 43 -35.53 38.23 27.54
C ASP A 43 -34.81 38.80 26.29
N THR A 44 -35.57 39.58 25.54
CA THR A 44 -35.31 40.48 24.40
C THR A 44 -33.88 40.63 23.81
N GLY A 45 -33.80 40.30 22.52
CA GLY A 45 -32.84 40.87 21.57
C GLY A 45 -33.47 41.11 20.19
N ALA A 46 -33.47 42.36 19.73
CA ALA A 46 -33.80 42.81 18.36
C ALA A 46 -35.17 42.40 17.74
N VAL A 47 -36.20 43.24 17.91
CA VAL A 47 -37.40 43.24 17.04
C VAL A 47 -37.34 44.42 16.06
N LYS A 48 -37.29 44.16 14.75
CA LYS A 48 -37.43 45.22 13.72
C LYS A 48 -38.03 44.71 12.40
N ALA A 49 -39.35 44.56 12.37
CA ALA A 49 -40.09 44.12 11.17
C ALA A 49 -40.92 45.27 10.55
N LYS A 50 -40.64 45.61 9.29
CA LYS A 50 -41.44 46.41 8.34
C LYS A 50 -40.66 46.50 7.02
N ALA A 51 -41.25 46.43 5.82
CA ALA A 51 -42.51 45.84 5.37
C ALA A 51 -42.38 45.60 3.85
N SER A 52 -43.12 44.65 3.28
CA SER A 52 -43.10 44.38 1.83
C SER A 52 -44.09 45.27 1.07
N THR A 53 -43.75 45.70 -0.16
CA THR A 53 -44.73 46.27 -1.11
C THR A 53 -44.35 46.03 -2.58
N THR A 54 -44.79 44.88 -3.09
CA THR A 54 -45.42 44.68 -4.41
C THR A 54 -44.84 45.37 -5.66
N LYS A 55 -44.36 44.55 -6.63
CA LYS A 55 -44.54 44.86 -8.07
C LYS A 55 -44.73 43.60 -8.95
N LYS A 56 -45.86 43.59 -9.67
CA LYS A 56 -46.23 42.71 -10.83
C LYS A 56 -45.69 43.33 -12.14
N SER A 57 -45.73 42.76 -13.36
CA SER A 57 -45.82 41.37 -13.90
C SER A 57 -45.96 41.45 -15.45
N SER A 58 -45.66 40.47 -16.31
CA SER A 58 -44.74 39.31 -16.31
C SER A 58 -44.87 38.57 -17.66
N ALA A 59 -43.78 38.10 -18.28
CA ALA A 59 -43.80 37.18 -19.44
C ALA A 59 -42.72 36.09 -19.21
N LYS A 60 -42.89 34.77 -19.45
CA LYS A 60 -43.45 34.00 -20.59
C LYS A 60 -42.50 34.08 -21.81
N ALA A 61 -42.01 32.99 -22.42
CA ALA A 61 -42.37 31.57 -22.29
C ALA A 61 -41.26 30.59 -22.73
N THR A 62 -41.26 29.37 -22.18
CA THR A 62 -40.91 28.14 -22.92
C THR A 62 -41.67 26.92 -22.38
N LYS A 63 -41.92 25.96 -23.27
CA LYS A 63 -42.53 24.64 -23.05
C LYS A 63 -41.59 23.64 -23.78
N ALA A 64 -41.55 22.33 -23.54
CA ALA A 64 -42.44 21.47 -22.79
C ALA A 64 -41.72 20.23 -22.25
N ALA A 65 -42.29 19.57 -21.25
CA ALA A 65 -41.98 18.17 -20.95
C ALA A 65 -42.75 17.22 -21.88
N LYS A 66 -42.21 16.02 -22.14
CA LYS A 66 -42.93 14.91 -22.78
C LYS A 66 -42.54 13.59 -22.13
N ALA A 67 -43.46 12.98 -21.39
CA ALA A 67 -43.36 11.59 -20.96
C ALA A 67 -43.95 10.65 -22.03
N SER A 68 -43.55 9.38 -22.02
CA SER A 68 -44.17 8.30 -22.78
C SER A 68 -44.02 6.97 -22.05
N THR A 69 -45.10 6.20 -21.95
CA THR A 69 -45.22 5.03 -21.06
C THR A 69 -45.59 3.74 -21.80
N THR A 70 -45.26 2.62 -21.14
CA THR A 70 -45.92 1.29 -21.18
C THR A 70 -46.08 0.48 -22.48
N LYS A 71 -45.38 -0.66 -22.51
CA LYS A 71 -45.83 -2.05 -22.82
C LYS A 71 -44.58 -2.98 -22.77
N LYS A 72 -44.60 -4.31 -22.52
CA LYS A 72 -45.60 -5.37 -22.26
C LYS A 72 -44.82 -6.56 -21.61
N SER A 73 -45.30 -7.54 -20.82
CA SER A 73 -46.53 -7.87 -20.05
C SER A 73 -46.17 -8.93 -18.99
N SER A 74 -46.85 -8.94 -17.83
CA SER A 74 -46.69 -9.98 -16.79
C SER A 74 -47.36 -11.32 -17.13
N ALA A 75 -46.81 -12.43 -16.63
CA ALA A 75 -47.49 -13.74 -16.52
C ALA A 75 -46.94 -14.54 -15.32
N LYS A 76 -47.81 -15.23 -14.56
CA LYS A 76 -47.46 -16.00 -13.34
C LYS A 76 -48.51 -17.07 -13.02
N THR A 77 -48.13 -18.35 -13.09
CA THR A 77 -48.82 -19.51 -12.47
C THR A 77 -47.90 -20.75 -12.57
N THR A 78 -47.41 -21.35 -11.45
CA THR A 78 -47.91 -22.58 -10.76
C THR A 78 -47.87 -23.89 -11.57
N LYS A 79 -47.55 -25.09 -11.03
CA LYS A 79 -47.05 -25.58 -9.72
C LYS A 79 -46.82 -27.12 -9.80
N ALA A 80 -45.98 -27.69 -8.91
CA ALA A 80 -45.92 -29.12 -8.49
C ALA A 80 -45.30 -30.18 -9.44
N SER A 81 -44.91 -31.39 -8.98
CA SER A 81 -44.38 -31.85 -7.65
C SER A 81 -44.05 -33.36 -7.59
N SER A 82 -42.78 -33.74 -7.49
CA SER A 82 -42.22 -34.98 -6.85
C SER A 82 -40.68 -34.95 -7.00
N GLY A 83 -39.81 -35.56 -6.18
CA GLY A 83 -39.95 -36.44 -5.00
C GLY A 83 -39.15 -37.74 -5.19
N GLY A 84 -38.18 -38.15 -4.36
CA GLY A 84 -37.55 -37.53 -3.17
C GLY A 84 -36.46 -38.44 -2.52
N SER A 85 -35.95 -38.07 -1.33
CA SER A 85 -34.94 -38.79 -0.49
C SER A 85 -33.49 -38.87 -1.04
N LYS A 86 -32.37 -38.71 -0.29
CA LYS A 86 -31.94 -39.08 1.09
C LYS A 86 -31.56 -40.59 1.19
N ALA A 87 -30.42 -41.04 1.73
CA ALA A 87 -29.26 -40.49 2.48
C ALA A 87 -27.92 -41.04 1.86
N SER A 88 -26.68 -40.57 2.11
CA SER A 88 -25.88 -40.20 3.31
C SER A 88 -25.23 -41.35 4.11
N ALA A 89 -23.88 -41.36 4.07
CA ALA A 89 -22.90 -41.77 5.11
C ALA A 89 -22.38 -43.24 5.27
N THR A 90 -21.04 -43.31 5.49
CA THR A 90 -20.22 -44.31 6.23
C THR A 90 -20.05 -45.77 5.74
N GLY A 91 -18.82 -46.31 5.87
CA GLY A 91 -18.52 -47.74 5.78
C GLY A 91 -17.04 -48.07 5.47
N ASP A 92 -16.20 -48.26 6.50
CA ASP A 92 -14.79 -48.68 6.41
C ASP A 92 -14.63 -50.22 6.33
N SER A 93 -13.63 -50.75 5.61
CA SER A 93 -12.89 -52.00 5.97
C SER A 93 -11.79 -52.39 4.95
N SER A 94 -10.67 -52.93 5.47
CA SER A 94 -9.54 -53.51 4.71
C SER A 94 -9.83 -54.90 4.12
N PRO A 95 -8.87 -55.47 3.35
CA PRO A 95 -8.12 -56.62 3.91
C PRO A 95 -6.59 -56.53 3.68
N ALA A 96 -5.82 -57.47 4.25
CA ALA A 96 -4.35 -57.49 4.19
C ALA A 96 -3.76 -58.90 3.98
N SER A 97 -2.62 -58.98 3.29
CA SER A 97 -1.68 -60.13 3.17
C SER A 97 -0.35 -59.56 2.65
N THR A 98 0.77 -59.59 3.38
CA THR A 98 1.87 -60.60 3.30
C THR A 98 2.30 -60.93 1.85
N ASP A 99 3.57 -60.82 1.44
CA ASP A 99 4.78 -61.31 2.14
C ASP A 99 6.12 -60.72 1.58
N ALA A 100 7.24 -61.09 2.21
CA ALA A 100 8.63 -61.22 1.73
C ALA A 100 9.48 -60.01 1.25
N SER A 101 10.66 -59.92 1.86
CA SER A 101 11.75 -58.95 1.66
C SER A 101 12.64 -59.21 0.41
N SER A 102 12.92 -58.14 -0.34
CA SER A 102 14.18 -57.87 -1.09
C SER A 102 14.09 -56.40 -1.58
N GLY A 103 15.11 -55.55 -1.61
CA GLY A 103 16.56 -55.77 -1.58
C GLY A 103 17.19 -55.08 -2.79
N GLY A 104 17.30 -53.74 -2.76
CA GLY A 104 17.87 -52.96 -3.87
C GLY A 104 17.95 -51.47 -3.58
N SER A 105 19.17 -50.94 -3.49
CA SER A 105 19.41 -49.48 -3.48
C SER A 105 19.55 -48.97 -4.91
N ALA A 106 18.80 -47.92 -5.25
CA ALA A 106 18.99 -47.14 -6.46
C ALA A 106 18.83 -45.64 -6.12
N THR A 107 19.91 -44.88 -6.20
CA THR A 107 19.90 -43.43 -5.99
C THR A 107 19.31 -42.74 -7.21
N GLY A 108 18.05 -42.31 -7.12
CA GLY A 108 17.43 -41.45 -8.13
C GLY A 108 17.98 -40.04 -8.02
N ASP A 109 18.79 -39.62 -8.99
CA ASP A 109 19.35 -38.28 -9.07
C ASP A 109 18.27 -37.24 -9.41
N ALA A 110 18.15 -36.20 -8.60
CA ALA A 110 17.15 -35.16 -8.77
C ALA A 110 17.75 -34.00 -9.58
N SER A 111 17.41 -33.95 -10.88
CA SER A 111 17.97 -32.98 -11.83
C SER A 111 17.61 -31.53 -11.51
N THR A 112 18.39 -30.92 -10.62
CA THR A 112 18.30 -29.51 -10.25
C THR A 112 18.74 -28.66 -11.44
N PRO A 113 17.94 -27.67 -11.91
CA PRO A 113 18.36 -26.79 -13.00
C PRO A 113 19.51 -25.89 -12.50
N THR A 114 20.73 -26.19 -12.95
CA THR A 114 21.92 -25.40 -12.58
C THR A 114 21.91 -24.07 -13.32
N THR A 115 21.32 -23.04 -12.70
CA THR A 115 21.41 -21.66 -13.16
C THR A 115 22.87 -21.21 -13.11
N THR A 116 23.46 -20.98 -14.29
CA THR A 116 24.83 -20.49 -14.40
C THR A 116 24.83 -18.99 -14.07
N SER A 117 25.30 -18.63 -12.87
CA SER A 117 25.40 -17.24 -12.42
C SER A 117 26.34 -16.44 -13.31
N GLY A 118 25.78 -15.70 -14.27
CA GLY A 118 26.51 -14.69 -15.02
C GLY A 118 26.83 -13.51 -14.10
N THR A 119 28.11 -13.17 -13.95
CA THR A 119 28.54 -12.07 -13.07
C THR A 119 28.18 -10.70 -13.66
N SER A 120 26.97 -10.24 -13.39
CA SER A 120 26.50 -8.88 -13.68
C SER A 120 27.11 -7.88 -12.69
N THR A 121 28.35 -7.45 -12.92
CA THR A 121 28.98 -6.33 -12.18
C THR A 121 28.37 -4.99 -12.61
N GLY A 122 27.08 -4.80 -12.33
CA GLY A 122 26.32 -3.60 -12.60
C GLY A 122 26.19 -2.73 -11.36
N ASN A 123 27.27 -2.05 -10.96
CA ASN A 123 27.20 -0.98 -9.94
C ASN A 123 26.58 0.28 -10.56
N GLY A 124 25.33 0.17 -11.01
CA GLY A 124 24.61 1.23 -11.71
C GLY A 124 24.18 2.33 -10.75
N THR A 125 24.70 3.54 -10.97
CA THR A 125 24.09 4.76 -10.43
C THR A 125 22.67 4.85 -10.98
N SER A 126 21.68 4.61 -10.12
CA SER A 126 20.27 4.74 -10.52
C SER A 126 19.98 6.20 -10.79
N SER A 127 19.55 6.49 -12.02
CA SER A 127 19.16 7.81 -12.51
C SER A 127 17.78 7.69 -13.13
N SER A 128 16.88 8.61 -12.80
CA SER A 128 15.55 8.68 -13.43
C SER A 128 15.62 9.18 -14.88
N GLY A 129 14.51 8.99 -15.60
CA GLY A 129 14.34 9.39 -17.01
C GLY A 129 14.55 8.26 -18.02
N GLY A 130 14.46 7.00 -17.58
CA GLY A 130 14.53 5.83 -18.46
C GLY A 130 13.15 5.41 -19.01
N SER A 131 13.12 4.91 -20.24
CA SER A 131 11.96 4.17 -20.75
C SER A 131 11.88 2.77 -20.14
N LEU A 132 10.73 2.09 -20.28
CA LEU A 132 10.64 0.66 -20.03
C LEU A 132 11.78 -0.10 -20.75
N PRO A 133 12.58 -0.92 -20.05
CA PRO A 133 13.72 -1.62 -20.64
C PRO A 133 13.29 -2.86 -21.43
N ASP A 134 14.14 -3.31 -22.35
CA ASP A 134 13.97 -4.58 -23.05
C ASP A 134 13.96 -5.76 -22.07
N SER A 135 13.00 -6.67 -22.24
CA SER A 135 12.85 -7.87 -21.42
C SER A 135 13.74 -9.01 -21.88
N SER A 136 14.34 -9.74 -20.95
CA SER A 136 15.16 -10.93 -21.24
C SER A 136 14.35 -12.20 -21.49
N GLY A 137 13.05 -12.19 -21.19
CA GLY A 137 12.13 -13.31 -21.37
C GLY A 137 10.81 -13.11 -20.64
N THR A 138 9.87 -14.04 -20.78
CA THR A 138 8.54 -13.95 -20.13
C THR A 138 8.27 -15.13 -19.21
N SER A 139 7.77 -14.87 -18.01
CA SER A 139 7.30 -15.87 -17.05
C SER A 139 5.83 -15.61 -16.70
N VAL A 140 5.01 -16.65 -16.66
CA VAL A 140 3.59 -16.56 -16.25
C VAL A 140 3.41 -17.36 -14.96
N LEU A 141 3.15 -16.64 -13.87
CA LEU A 141 3.05 -17.19 -12.53
C LEU A 141 1.60 -17.60 -12.22
N SER A 142 1.37 -18.90 -11.99
CA SER A 142 0.03 -19.44 -11.67
C SER A 142 -0.52 -19.00 -10.30
N ALA A 143 0.35 -18.48 -9.43
CA ALA A 143 0.04 -17.92 -8.11
C ALA A 143 1.01 -16.77 -7.84
N ALA A 144 0.75 -15.94 -6.84
CA ALA A 144 1.71 -14.92 -6.39
C ALA A 144 3.03 -15.59 -5.97
N GLN A 145 4.18 -15.06 -6.41
CA GLN A 145 5.48 -15.58 -6.00
C GLN A 145 5.93 -14.88 -4.71
N THR A 146 6.00 -15.62 -3.61
CA THR A 146 6.50 -15.12 -2.32
C THR A 146 8.03 -15.07 -2.29
N ILE A 147 8.58 -13.94 -1.85
CA ILE A 147 9.96 -13.75 -1.43
C ILE A 147 9.95 -13.71 0.10
N ALA A 148 10.59 -14.69 0.73
CA ALA A 148 10.54 -14.89 2.17
C ALA A 148 11.31 -13.81 2.96
N ALA A 149 11.04 -13.71 4.27
CA ALA A 149 11.58 -12.65 5.12
C ALA A 149 13.13 -12.62 5.10
N GLY A 150 13.70 -11.51 4.64
CA GLY A 150 15.15 -11.32 4.46
C GLY A 150 15.79 -12.03 3.24
N GLU A 151 15.04 -12.83 2.49
CA GLU A 151 15.52 -13.47 1.26
C GLU A 151 15.53 -12.49 0.08
N SER A 152 16.20 -12.87 -1.02
CA SER A 152 16.42 -11.97 -2.17
C SER A 152 16.17 -12.66 -3.51
N PHE A 153 15.48 -11.97 -4.42
CA PHE A 153 15.20 -12.43 -5.79
C PHE A 153 15.80 -11.48 -6.83
N ASP A 154 16.49 -12.04 -7.83
CA ASP A 154 16.91 -11.35 -9.04
C ASP A 154 16.13 -11.95 -10.23
N GLY A 155 15.29 -11.14 -10.87
CA GLY A 155 14.48 -11.53 -12.01
C GLY A 155 15.22 -11.52 -13.33
N GLY A 156 16.47 -11.05 -13.39
CA GLY A 156 17.29 -11.05 -14.61
C GLY A 156 16.70 -10.25 -15.79
N MET A 157 15.86 -9.25 -15.51
CA MET A 157 15.04 -8.49 -16.46
C MET A 157 13.95 -9.30 -17.19
N VAL A 158 13.49 -10.42 -16.60
CA VAL A 158 12.31 -11.15 -17.08
C VAL A 158 11.02 -10.35 -16.81
N THR A 159 10.07 -10.43 -17.74
CA THR A 159 8.69 -9.96 -17.54
C THR A 159 7.86 -11.04 -16.86
N PHE A 160 7.30 -10.72 -15.70
CA PHE A 160 6.42 -11.59 -14.93
C PHE A 160 4.96 -11.13 -15.06
N ASP A 161 4.10 -12.05 -15.44
CA ASP A 161 2.65 -11.90 -15.57
C ASP A 161 1.93 -12.91 -14.66
N ARG A 162 0.65 -12.65 -14.34
CA ARG A 162 -0.26 -13.65 -13.74
C ARG A 162 -1.12 -14.38 -14.77
N GLY A 163 -1.06 -13.97 -16.04
CA GLY A 163 -1.80 -14.59 -17.16
C GLY A 163 -3.30 -14.29 -17.17
N VAL A 164 -3.72 -13.28 -16.42
CA VAL A 164 -5.12 -12.83 -16.28
C VAL A 164 -5.28 -11.44 -16.90
N SER A 165 -6.48 -11.09 -17.36
CA SER A 165 -6.76 -9.72 -17.78
C SER A 165 -6.96 -8.82 -16.56
N CYS A 166 -6.36 -7.62 -16.61
CA CYS A 166 -6.57 -6.58 -15.61
C CYS A 166 -8.06 -6.29 -15.38
N THR A 167 -8.45 -6.16 -14.10
CA THR A 167 -9.81 -5.85 -13.64
C THR A 167 -10.08 -4.36 -13.44
N GLY A 168 -9.06 -3.52 -13.63
CA GLY A 168 -9.09 -2.08 -13.32
C GLY A 168 -9.12 -1.84 -11.81
N GLN A 169 -9.73 -0.72 -11.42
CA GLN A 169 -9.86 -0.26 -10.02
C GLN A 169 -10.89 -1.07 -9.19
N ALA A 170 -10.77 -2.40 -9.20
CA ALA A 170 -11.60 -3.34 -8.44
C ALA A 170 -10.70 -4.16 -7.52
N GLU A 171 -10.70 -3.81 -6.22
CA GLU A 171 -9.63 -4.20 -5.29
C GLU A 171 -9.38 -5.72 -5.22
N GLY A 172 -8.11 -6.09 -5.42
CA GLY A 172 -7.64 -7.47 -5.37
C GLY A 172 -7.33 -7.98 -3.96
N GLY A 173 -6.92 -9.25 -3.88
CA GLY A 173 -6.34 -9.84 -2.68
C GLY A 173 -4.84 -10.11 -2.86
N ASP A 174 -4.15 -10.40 -1.76
CA ASP A 174 -2.73 -10.75 -1.77
C ASP A 174 -2.44 -11.98 -2.68
N SER A 175 -3.43 -12.86 -2.89
CA SER A 175 -3.41 -13.97 -3.84
C SER A 175 -3.32 -13.58 -5.32
N ASP A 176 -3.64 -12.34 -5.65
CA ASP A 176 -3.77 -11.81 -7.01
C ASP A 176 -2.55 -10.97 -7.44
N ALA A 177 -1.68 -10.63 -6.48
CA ALA A 177 -0.39 -9.98 -6.70
C ALA A 177 0.55 -10.81 -7.59
N VAL A 178 1.44 -10.17 -8.34
CA VAL A 178 2.53 -10.88 -9.07
C VAL A 178 3.56 -11.41 -8.08
N PHE A 179 3.98 -10.57 -7.13
CA PHE A 179 4.91 -10.93 -6.04
C PHE A 179 4.37 -10.50 -4.67
N GLN A 180 4.69 -11.30 -3.65
CA GLN A 180 4.59 -10.90 -2.24
C GLN A 180 5.99 -10.87 -1.64
N ILE A 181 6.34 -9.81 -0.93
CA ILE A 181 7.63 -9.67 -0.25
C ILE A 181 7.37 -9.62 1.26
N GLU A 182 7.84 -10.63 1.98
CA GLU A 182 7.83 -10.66 3.44
C GLU A 182 8.85 -9.68 4.05
N ASN A 183 8.75 -9.38 5.35
CA ASN A 183 9.52 -8.29 5.97
C ASN A 183 11.04 -8.40 5.68
N GLY A 184 11.60 -7.31 5.14
CA GLY A 184 13.02 -7.18 4.85
C GLY A 184 13.51 -7.94 3.62
N GLY A 185 12.62 -8.65 2.91
CA GLY A 185 12.95 -9.30 1.63
C GLY A 185 13.29 -8.29 0.52
N SER A 186 14.02 -8.76 -0.50
CA SER A 186 14.40 -7.92 -1.64
C SER A 186 14.06 -8.53 -3.01
N ILE A 187 13.77 -7.67 -3.97
CA ILE A 187 13.50 -8.00 -5.35
C ILE A 187 14.28 -7.05 -6.27
N SER A 188 14.85 -7.59 -7.34
CA SER A 188 15.67 -6.82 -8.28
C SER A 188 15.50 -7.28 -9.72
N ASN A 189 15.71 -6.36 -10.67
CA ASN A 189 15.72 -6.62 -12.12
C ASN A 189 14.46 -7.37 -12.58
N VAL A 190 13.28 -6.83 -12.29
CA VAL A 190 11.99 -7.44 -12.63
C VAL A 190 11.19 -6.47 -13.48
N ILE A 191 10.57 -6.98 -14.54
CA ILE A 191 9.49 -6.28 -15.24
C ILE A 191 8.17 -6.95 -14.84
N ILE A 192 7.16 -6.16 -14.48
CA ILE A 192 5.79 -6.60 -14.26
C ILE A 192 5.02 -6.32 -15.55
N GLY A 193 4.48 -7.38 -16.16
CA GLY A 193 3.66 -7.28 -17.37
C GLY A 193 2.24 -6.80 -17.07
N LYS A 194 1.50 -6.47 -18.13
CA LYS A 194 0.11 -6.00 -18.03
C LYS A 194 -0.95 -7.07 -17.70
N ASN A 195 -0.61 -8.36 -17.70
CA ASN A 195 -1.57 -9.46 -17.51
C ASN A 195 -1.63 -9.87 -16.02
N GLN A 196 -1.96 -8.89 -15.19
CA GLN A 196 -2.02 -8.95 -13.72
C GLN A 196 -3.23 -8.16 -13.20
N ILE A 197 -3.55 -8.33 -11.91
CA ILE A 197 -4.63 -7.63 -11.20
C ILE A 197 -4.02 -6.69 -10.16
N GLU A 198 -3.18 -7.26 -9.29
CA GLU A 198 -2.38 -6.57 -8.29
C GLU A 198 -0.90 -6.69 -8.65
N GLY A 199 -0.11 -5.63 -8.41
CA GLY A 199 1.30 -5.58 -8.76
C GLY A 199 2.22 -6.34 -7.80
N ILE A 200 2.86 -5.63 -6.86
CA ILE A 200 3.76 -6.21 -5.85
C ILE A 200 3.31 -5.78 -4.45
N HIS A 201 3.16 -6.73 -3.52
CA HIS A 201 2.85 -6.43 -2.12
C HIS A 201 4.07 -6.56 -1.22
N CYS A 202 4.17 -5.67 -0.23
CA CYS A 202 5.22 -5.65 0.78
C CYS A 202 4.65 -5.74 2.20
N GLN A 203 5.30 -6.54 3.05
CA GLN A 203 4.97 -6.76 4.46
C GLN A 203 6.06 -6.19 5.41
N GLY A 204 6.67 -5.05 5.04
CA GLY A 204 7.61 -4.27 5.86
C GLY A 204 9.04 -4.23 5.30
N ASN A 205 9.72 -3.07 5.38
CA ASN A 205 11.16 -2.91 5.14
C ASN A 205 11.69 -3.44 3.77
N CYS A 206 10.81 -3.66 2.79
CA CYS A 206 11.16 -4.35 1.54
C CYS A 206 12.12 -3.53 0.68
N LYS A 207 12.87 -4.19 -0.21
CA LYS A 207 13.87 -3.51 -1.07
C LYS A 207 13.66 -3.87 -2.53
N LEU A 208 13.27 -2.88 -3.33
CA LEU A 208 13.04 -2.98 -4.76
C LEU A 208 14.19 -2.27 -5.48
N THR A 209 14.89 -2.96 -6.38
CA THR A 209 15.98 -2.37 -7.18
C THR A 209 15.77 -2.62 -8.66
N ASN A 210 15.68 -1.57 -9.49
CA ASN A 210 15.49 -1.71 -10.94
C ASN A 210 14.24 -2.57 -11.28
N VAL A 211 13.09 -2.23 -10.66
CA VAL A 211 11.80 -2.90 -10.88
C VAL A 211 10.90 -2.02 -11.74
N TRP A 212 10.27 -2.62 -12.75
CA TRP A 212 9.49 -1.91 -13.76
C TRP A 212 8.08 -2.45 -13.91
N TRP A 213 7.12 -1.62 -14.33
CA TRP A 213 5.75 -2.03 -14.66
C TRP A 213 5.38 -1.55 -16.07
N GLU A 214 5.06 -2.49 -16.97
CA GLU A 214 4.62 -2.21 -18.36
C GLU A 214 3.30 -1.41 -18.37
N ALA A 215 2.34 -1.88 -17.58
CA ALA A 215 1.09 -1.20 -17.30
C ALA A 215 0.64 -1.56 -15.88
N VAL A 216 0.28 -0.55 -15.10
CA VAL A 216 -0.37 -0.72 -13.78
C VAL A 216 -1.85 -1.09 -13.99
N CYS A 217 -2.45 -1.84 -13.06
CA CYS A 217 -3.85 -2.27 -13.15
C CYS A 217 -4.69 -1.60 -12.06
N GLU A 218 -4.58 -2.09 -10.83
CA GLU A 218 -5.01 -1.38 -9.62
C GLU A 218 -3.87 -0.48 -9.12
N ASP A 219 -2.94 -1.06 -8.36
CA ASP A 219 -1.71 -0.46 -7.82
C ASP A 219 -0.47 -1.14 -8.41
N ALA A 220 0.66 -0.42 -8.49
CA ALA A 220 1.94 -1.00 -8.91
C ALA A 220 2.65 -1.70 -7.74
N PHE A 221 2.75 -0.99 -6.62
CA PHE A 221 3.42 -1.46 -5.41
C PHE A 221 2.65 -1.00 -4.16
N THR A 222 2.35 -1.95 -3.27
CA THR A 222 1.55 -1.69 -2.08
C THR A 222 2.24 -2.18 -0.81
N ILE A 223 2.59 -1.24 0.08
CA ILE A 223 3.05 -1.54 1.44
C ILE A 223 1.82 -1.88 2.27
N LYS A 224 1.46 -3.17 2.31
CA LYS A 224 0.27 -3.70 3.00
C LYS A 224 0.45 -3.56 4.52
N ASN A 225 1.63 -3.90 5.03
CA ASN A 225 2.05 -3.72 6.43
C ASN A 225 3.48 -3.16 6.50
N GLN A 226 3.77 -2.37 7.53
CA GLN A 226 5.11 -1.87 7.88
C GLN A 226 5.03 -1.23 9.28
N ASP A 227 6.06 -1.41 10.12
CA ASP A 227 6.09 -0.85 11.47
C ASP A 227 6.60 0.61 11.52
N ALA A 228 6.20 1.34 12.57
CA ALA A 228 6.64 2.72 12.78
C ALA A 228 8.16 2.78 13.01
N GLY A 229 8.87 3.46 12.10
CA GLY A 229 10.33 3.55 12.09
C GLY A 229 11.03 2.57 11.12
N GLU A 230 10.31 1.66 10.48
CA GLU A 230 10.85 0.90 9.34
C GLU A 230 10.93 1.78 8.08
N THR A 231 11.69 1.31 7.07
CA THR A 231 11.82 1.99 5.78
C THR A 231 11.90 1.00 4.63
N THR A 232 10.83 0.93 3.85
CA THR A 232 10.80 0.28 2.53
C THR A 232 11.54 1.16 1.53
N THR A 233 12.29 0.56 0.61
CA THR A 233 13.19 1.26 -0.31
C THR A 233 12.94 0.85 -1.76
N ILE A 234 12.81 1.83 -2.66
CA ILE A 234 12.76 1.65 -4.12
C ILE A 234 13.94 2.41 -4.73
N THR A 235 14.79 1.72 -5.48
CA THR A 235 16.01 2.27 -6.09
C THR A 235 16.03 1.99 -7.60
N GLY A 236 15.93 3.03 -8.42
CA GLY A 236 15.72 2.93 -9.85
C GLY A 236 14.38 2.30 -10.21
N GLY A 237 14.18 1.99 -11.48
CA GLY A 237 12.92 1.41 -11.98
C GLY A 237 11.91 2.43 -12.47
N GLY A 238 10.69 1.98 -12.75
CA GLY A 238 9.63 2.86 -13.21
C GLY A 238 8.29 2.20 -13.54
N ALA A 239 7.21 2.97 -13.58
CA ALA A 239 5.86 2.48 -13.82
C ALA A 239 5.06 3.37 -14.77
N PHE A 240 4.20 2.75 -15.60
CA PHE A 240 3.43 3.44 -16.62
C PHE A 240 1.94 3.10 -16.57
N GLY A 241 1.09 4.06 -16.94
CA GLY A 241 -0.34 3.84 -17.20
C GLY A 241 -1.21 3.51 -15.98
N ALA A 242 -0.98 4.15 -14.84
CA ALA A 242 -1.77 3.93 -13.62
C ALA A 242 -3.03 4.80 -13.56
N GLU A 243 -4.22 4.19 -13.52
CA GLU A 243 -5.49 4.94 -13.48
C GLU A 243 -5.68 5.73 -12.17
N ASP A 244 -5.32 5.17 -11.00
CA ASP A 244 -5.42 5.86 -9.71
C ASP A 244 -4.06 6.04 -9.00
N LYS A 245 -3.34 4.96 -8.64
CA LYS A 245 -2.12 5.03 -7.81
C LYS A 245 -1.01 4.12 -8.34
N VAL A 246 0.25 4.50 -8.06
CA VAL A 246 1.43 3.67 -8.34
C VAL A 246 1.95 3.06 -7.04
N LEU A 247 2.23 3.88 -6.02
CA LEU A 247 2.81 3.48 -4.75
C LEU A 247 1.79 3.72 -3.61
N GLN A 248 1.10 2.67 -3.17
CA GLN A 248 0.11 2.73 -2.09
C GLN A 248 0.74 2.36 -0.75
N HIS A 249 0.52 3.17 0.28
CA HIS A 249 1.12 2.99 1.60
C HIS A 249 0.03 2.80 2.67
N ASN A 250 -0.23 1.55 3.04
CA ASN A 250 -1.21 1.17 4.07
C ASN A 250 -0.55 1.02 5.45
N GLY A 251 0.65 0.44 5.51
CA GLY A 251 1.48 0.36 6.73
C GLY A 251 1.92 1.72 7.30
N ALA A 252 2.66 1.72 8.40
CA ALA A 252 3.24 2.92 9.01
C ALA A 252 4.68 3.16 8.53
N GLY A 253 5.33 4.22 9.01
CA GLY A 253 6.76 4.43 8.80
C GLY A 253 7.09 5.07 7.44
N THR A 254 8.21 4.68 6.82
CA THR A 254 8.76 5.42 5.66
C THR A 254 8.78 4.59 4.38
N LEU A 255 8.52 5.25 3.25
CA LEU A 255 8.88 4.78 1.91
C LEU A 255 9.94 5.73 1.32
N SER A 256 11.13 5.20 1.02
CA SER A 256 12.18 5.93 0.29
C SER A 256 12.20 5.51 -1.16
N VAL A 257 12.17 6.47 -2.09
CA VAL A 257 12.16 6.28 -3.54
C VAL A 257 13.26 7.12 -4.16
N THR A 258 14.17 6.49 -4.91
CA THR A 258 15.30 7.20 -5.54
C THR A 258 15.50 6.76 -7.00
N GLY A 259 15.63 7.70 -7.93
CA GLY A 259 15.93 7.41 -9.35
C GLY A 259 14.78 6.79 -10.14
N PHE A 260 13.52 6.96 -9.69
CA PHE A 260 12.34 6.30 -10.26
C PHE A 260 11.75 7.11 -11.42
N THR A 261 11.22 6.42 -12.45
CA THR A 261 10.56 7.06 -13.60
C THR A 261 9.07 6.69 -13.68
N VAL A 262 8.18 7.67 -13.83
CA VAL A 262 6.73 7.42 -13.93
C VAL A 262 6.12 8.19 -15.10
N GLY A 263 5.15 7.61 -15.82
CA GLY A 263 4.51 8.26 -16.96
C GLY A 263 3.05 7.82 -17.15
N THR A 264 2.13 8.79 -17.30
CA THR A 264 0.66 8.57 -17.30
C THR A 264 0.20 7.92 -15.98
N PHE A 265 -0.10 8.75 -14.97
CA PHE A 265 -0.47 8.27 -13.63
C PHE A 265 -1.48 9.16 -12.92
N GLY A 266 -2.43 8.60 -12.19
CA GLY A 266 -3.23 9.35 -11.23
C GLY A 266 -2.35 9.93 -10.12
N LYS A 267 -1.76 9.06 -9.30
CA LYS A 267 -0.97 9.42 -8.11
C LYS A 267 0.31 8.58 -8.02
N LEU A 268 1.49 9.20 -7.96
CA LEU A 268 2.72 8.40 -7.79
C LEU A 268 2.75 7.79 -6.39
N TYR A 269 2.49 8.57 -5.34
CA TYR A 269 2.38 8.08 -3.96
C TYR A 269 1.06 8.47 -3.30
N ARG A 270 0.44 7.53 -2.59
CA ARG A 270 -0.67 7.81 -1.67
C ARG A 270 -0.48 7.12 -0.32
N ALA A 271 -0.44 7.93 0.74
CA ALA A 271 -0.62 7.47 2.11
C ALA A 271 -2.10 7.14 2.36
N CYS A 272 -2.42 5.95 2.86
CA CYS A 272 -3.81 5.49 2.95
C CYS A 272 -4.67 6.34 3.91
N GLY A 273 -5.51 7.20 3.34
CA GLY A 273 -6.29 8.19 4.09
C GLY A 273 -7.55 7.68 4.77
N ASN A 274 -8.08 6.51 4.40
CA ASN A 274 -9.29 5.90 4.99
C ASN A 274 -9.14 4.40 5.30
N CYS A 275 -7.90 3.97 5.58
CA CYS A 275 -7.61 2.60 6.03
C CYS A 275 -8.33 2.24 7.35
N ALA A 276 -8.46 0.94 7.62
CA ALA A 276 -9.08 0.45 8.86
C ALA A 276 -8.32 0.87 10.13
N THR A 277 -7.00 1.11 10.00
CA THR A 277 -6.12 1.68 11.01
C THR A 277 -5.49 2.95 10.43
N SER A 278 -5.58 4.06 11.17
CA SER A 278 -4.82 5.28 10.86
C SER A 278 -3.37 5.10 11.31
N ALA A 279 -2.42 5.56 10.51
CA ALA A 279 -0.99 5.47 10.80
C ALA A 279 -0.26 6.68 10.21
N GLU A 280 0.82 7.09 10.87
CA GLU A 280 1.75 8.14 10.43
C GLU A 280 2.70 7.57 9.36
N ARG A 281 2.78 8.26 8.21
CA ARG A 281 3.45 7.76 7.00
C ARG A 281 4.29 8.83 6.31
N HIS A 282 5.56 8.55 6.13
CA HIS A 282 6.51 9.42 5.44
C HIS A 282 6.85 8.88 4.06
N VAL A 283 7.02 9.77 3.08
CA VAL A 283 7.67 9.46 1.80
C VAL A 283 8.86 10.38 1.59
N ILE A 284 9.95 9.80 1.12
CA ILE A 284 11.16 10.50 0.69
C ILE A 284 11.34 10.16 -0.79
N MET A 285 11.39 11.19 -1.63
CA MET A 285 11.54 11.09 -3.08
C MET A 285 12.76 11.88 -3.52
N ASP A 286 13.71 11.23 -4.19
CA ASP A 286 14.91 11.88 -4.73
C ASP A 286 15.16 11.44 -6.18
N ASP A 287 15.54 12.38 -7.06
CA ASP A 287 15.66 12.14 -8.51
C ASP A 287 14.48 11.34 -9.06
N ILE A 288 13.26 11.91 -9.01
CA ILE A 288 12.09 11.36 -9.70
C ILE A 288 11.94 12.05 -11.05
N THR A 289 11.75 11.29 -12.12
CA THR A 289 11.25 11.82 -13.40
C THR A 289 9.81 11.39 -13.59
N ALA A 290 8.88 12.35 -13.69
CA ALA A 290 7.45 12.08 -13.79
C ALA A 290 6.84 12.81 -15.00
N SER A 291 5.99 12.13 -15.78
CA SER A 291 5.18 12.76 -16.82
C SER A 291 3.68 12.45 -16.72
N ASP A 292 2.86 13.45 -17.05
CA ASP A 292 1.43 13.31 -17.33
C ASP A 292 0.65 12.69 -16.16
N GLY A 293 0.48 13.44 -15.07
CA GLY A 293 -0.24 12.92 -13.90
C GLY A 293 -0.84 13.95 -12.96
N ASP A 294 -1.66 13.49 -12.01
CA ASP A 294 -2.45 14.40 -11.18
C ASP A 294 -1.70 14.83 -9.92
N ILE A 295 -1.21 13.88 -9.11
CA ILE A 295 -0.53 14.21 -7.83
C ILE A 295 0.74 13.36 -7.67
N LEU A 296 1.90 13.99 -7.45
CA LEU A 296 3.12 13.22 -7.17
C LEU A 296 3.07 12.55 -5.77
N ALA A 297 2.74 13.31 -4.71
CA ALA A 297 2.57 12.77 -3.36
C ALA A 297 1.27 13.22 -2.68
N GLY A 298 0.40 12.27 -2.31
CA GLY A 298 -0.81 12.51 -1.52
C GLY A 298 -0.66 12.05 -0.07
N VAL A 299 -0.49 12.99 0.86
CA VAL A 299 -0.24 12.77 2.31
C VAL A 299 -1.42 13.19 3.19
N ASN A 300 -1.53 12.67 4.41
CA ASN A 300 -2.58 13.02 5.38
C ASN A 300 -1.95 13.72 6.61
N GLY A 301 -1.72 15.03 6.53
CA GLY A 301 -0.96 15.77 7.55
C GLY A 301 -1.60 15.75 8.95
N ASN A 302 -2.91 15.51 9.06
CA ASN A 302 -3.59 15.31 10.35
C ASN A 302 -3.25 13.98 11.05
N PHE A 303 -2.63 13.02 10.34
CA PHE A 303 -2.04 11.81 10.91
C PHE A 303 -0.52 11.92 11.12
N GLY A 304 0.09 13.07 10.85
CA GLY A 304 1.54 13.29 10.93
C GLY A 304 2.31 12.99 9.63
N ASP A 305 1.62 12.62 8.54
CA ASP A 305 2.26 12.26 7.28
C ASP A 305 3.12 13.41 6.71
N THR A 306 4.24 13.05 6.05
CA THR A 306 5.14 14.01 5.38
C THR A 306 5.64 13.49 4.04
N ALA A 307 5.70 14.35 3.03
CA ALA A 307 6.41 14.11 1.77
C ALA A 307 7.63 15.03 1.67
N THR A 308 8.83 14.45 1.59
CA THR A 308 10.07 15.17 1.22
C THR A 308 10.42 14.83 -0.22
N ILE A 309 10.57 15.83 -1.09
CA ILE A 309 10.81 15.63 -2.53
C ILE A 309 11.97 16.52 -2.97
N THR A 310 13.01 15.92 -3.55
CA THR A 310 14.24 16.60 -4.00
C THR A 310 14.68 16.19 -5.41
N ASN A 311 15.49 17.04 -6.06
CA ASN A 311 16.18 16.81 -7.34
C ASN A 311 15.31 16.33 -8.52
N SER A 312 13.99 16.52 -8.46
CA SER A 312 13.01 15.85 -9.32
C SER A 312 12.57 16.69 -10.53
N LYS A 313 12.15 16.01 -11.61
CA LYS A 313 11.76 16.62 -12.89
C LYS A 313 10.35 16.15 -13.25
N LEU A 314 9.41 17.08 -13.33
CA LEU A 314 7.99 16.81 -13.49
C LEU A 314 7.48 17.53 -14.74
N THR A 315 6.78 16.82 -15.62
CA THR A 315 6.20 17.40 -16.85
C THR A 315 4.72 17.08 -16.93
N ASN A 316 3.86 18.09 -17.12
CA ASN A 316 2.41 17.93 -17.09
C ASN A 316 1.88 17.29 -15.78
N VAL A 317 2.56 17.48 -14.64
CA VAL A 317 2.11 16.99 -13.32
C VAL A 317 1.36 18.11 -12.60
N LYS A 318 0.07 17.91 -12.27
CA LYS A 318 -0.81 18.99 -11.76
C LYS A 318 -0.42 19.47 -10.36
N SER A 319 -0.15 18.55 -9.43
CA SER A 319 0.33 18.85 -8.08
C SER A 319 1.57 18.05 -7.71
N VAL A 320 2.55 18.72 -7.10
CA VAL A 320 3.77 18.11 -6.56
C VAL A 320 3.50 17.43 -5.21
N CYS A 321 2.64 18.03 -4.38
CA CYS A 321 2.25 17.48 -3.09
C CYS A 321 0.89 18.05 -2.70
N THR A 322 -0.04 17.16 -2.35
CA THR A 322 -1.38 17.53 -1.88
C THR A 322 -1.60 16.88 -0.52
N ASN A 323 -1.96 17.72 0.44
CA ASN A 323 -2.28 17.35 1.81
C ASN A 323 -3.79 17.12 1.95
N PHE A 324 -4.15 16.01 2.57
CA PHE A 324 -5.53 15.56 2.79
C PHE A 324 -5.86 15.50 4.29
N GLU A 325 -7.14 15.66 4.63
CA GLU A 325 -7.64 15.22 5.93
C GLU A 325 -7.90 13.71 5.87
N GLY A 326 -7.05 12.94 6.54
CA GLY A 326 -7.24 11.50 6.76
C GLY A 326 -8.40 11.24 7.72
N VAL A 327 -9.19 10.20 7.45
CA VAL A 327 -10.47 9.91 8.08
C VAL A 327 -10.59 8.44 8.50
N ALA A 328 -11.60 8.13 9.32
CA ALA A 328 -11.92 6.73 9.64
C ALA A 328 -12.52 6.01 8.42
N LYS A 329 -12.24 4.70 8.28
CA LYS A 329 -12.73 3.86 7.18
C LYS A 329 -14.23 4.00 6.92
N GLY A 330 -14.59 4.12 5.64
CA GLY A 330 -15.97 4.35 5.18
C GLY A 330 -16.33 5.83 4.97
N ASN A 331 -15.35 6.73 5.11
CA ASN A 331 -15.44 8.13 4.69
C ASN A 331 -14.35 8.39 3.64
N GLU A 332 -14.51 9.43 2.82
CA GLU A 332 -13.50 9.84 1.85
C GLU A 332 -12.61 10.97 2.42
N PRO A 333 -11.27 10.88 2.27
CA PRO A 333 -10.37 11.98 2.59
C PRO A 333 -10.67 13.21 1.73
N THR A 334 -10.52 14.41 2.29
CA THR A 334 -10.73 15.67 1.55
C THR A 334 -9.43 16.47 1.44
N GLU A 335 -9.25 17.21 0.35
CA GLU A 335 -8.06 18.04 0.11
C GLU A 335 -8.07 19.26 1.04
N VAL A 336 -6.93 19.51 1.68
CA VAL A 336 -6.72 20.60 2.66
C VAL A 336 -5.83 21.69 2.09
N SER A 337 -4.74 21.30 1.41
CA SER A 337 -3.79 22.24 0.79
C SER A 337 -2.94 21.58 -0.29
N GLU A 338 -2.44 22.36 -1.24
CA GLU A 338 -1.50 21.94 -2.28
C GLU A 338 -0.22 22.78 -2.26
N GLY A 339 0.88 22.19 -2.72
CA GLY A 339 2.19 22.86 -2.80
C GLY A 339 3.03 22.71 -1.53
N ALA A 340 4.18 23.40 -1.49
CA ALA A 340 5.11 23.30 -0.37
C ALA A 340 4.65 24.16 0.82
N ASP A 341 4.60 23.55 2.01
CA ASP A 341 4.34 24.24 3.29
C ASP A 341 5.57 24.24 4.23
N GLY A 342 6.55 23.36 3.96
CA GLY A 342 7.76 23.20 4.78
C GLY A 342 7.59 22.33 6.04
N THR A 343 6.44 21.66 6.20
CA THR A 343 6.13 20.79 7.34
C THR A 343 5.55 19.43 6.95
N THR A 344 4.57 19.40 6.04
CA THR A 344 3.93 18.17 5.52
C THR A 344 4.28 17.96 4.05
N CYS A 345 4.36 19.03 3.27
CA CYS A 345 4.85 19.04 1.89
C CYS A 345 6.18 19.82 1.83
N ILE A 346 7.29 19.08 1.74
CA ILE A 346 8.66 19.60 1.88
C ILE A 346 9.39 19.42 0.55
N PHE A 347 9.43 20.47 -0.27
CA PHE A 347 10.20 20.50 -1.52
C PHE A 347 10.66 21.92 -1.87
N GLY A 348 11.71 22.02 -2.70
CA GLY A 348 12.37 23.27 -3.06
C GLY A 348 12.39 23.56 -4.57
N SER A 349 13.21 24.53 -4.97
CA SER A 349 13.43 24.91 -6.37
C SER A 349 14.24 23.89 -7.18
N ASP A 350 14.73 22.84 -6.53
CA ASP A 350 15.35 21.66 -7.11
C ASP A 350 14.33 20.63 -7.62
N VAL A 351 13.05 20.78 -7.27
CA VAL A 351 11.93 20.10 -7.94
C VAL A 351 11.41 20.99 -9.05
N VAL A 352 11.75 20.64 -10.29
CA VAL A 352 11.39 21.41 -11.49
C VAL A 352 10.10 20.83 -12.08
N SER A 353 9.03 21.62 -12.09
CA SER A 353 7.77 21.28 -12.78
C SER A 353 7.55 22.15 -14.02
N SER A 354 7.07 21.57 -15.12
CA SER A 354 6.90 22.20 -16.44
C SER A 354 5.59 21.81 -17.14
#